data_AF-A0A255RD31-F1
#
_entry.id   AF-A0A255RD31-F1
#
_cell.length_a   1.000
_cell.length_b   1.000
_cell.length_c   1.000
_cell.angle_alpha   90.00
_cell.angle_beta   90.00
_cell.angle_gamma   90.00
#
_symmetry.space_group_name_H-M   'P 1'
#
loop_
_entity.id
_entity.type
_entity.pdbx_description
1 polymer ?
#
loop_
_entity_poly.entity_id
_entity_poly.type
_entity_poly.pdbx_seq_one_letter_code
_entity_poly.pdbx_strand_id
1 'polypeptide(L)'
;MVEELAFLSRAFFLDQVNEMPKIRIAATFALIILGIQIEQSSILSAQDEPPATLADSPFQVMQDAVSRVQARSLESGTAKNLPVNKPPILRFGDATRKTIDGVVWSLGEGRPKAMVAMELVTKDFEPTVLSYEFLCLTDDKIVVTAGPGWTWTPRSSALKFKTLPASIPVSPSKLVRQRQIKQLAQQFSASEFHEGEDYVLRLLTNPIVRYVIDDAKGDMGAIFAFSNGTNPEVLLFIESTESRWQYGFVRMCGASPTARLDGEVVWSEPSMTELGSGWDRAYTGDVHPVNVTAK
;
A
#
# COMPACT_ATOMS: atom_id res chain seq x y z
N MET A 1 34.36 14.51 7.36
CA MET A 1 33.96 13.66 6.21
C MET A 1 32.76 12.79 6.60
N VAL A 2 31.74 13.39 7.23
CA VAL A 2 30.49 12.74 7.71
C VAL A 2 29.28 13.68 7.52
N GLU A 3 29.42 14.78 6.77
CA GLU A 3 28.34 15.79 6.61
C GLU A 3 27.74 15.86 5.19
N GLU A 4 28.19 15.04 4.23
CA GLU A 4 27.69 15.09 2.84
C GLU A 4 26.60 14.06 2.49
N LEU A 5 26.23 13.16 3.41
CA LEU A 5 25.25 12.08 3.14
C LEU A 5 23.80 12.40 3.56
N ALA A 6 23.57 13.49 4.31
CA ALA A 6 22.23 13.91 4.71
C ALA A 6 21.47 14.72 3.63
N PHE A 7 22.12 15.05 2.51
CA PHE A 7 21.54 15.93 1.48
C PHE A 7 20.81 15.16 0.35
N LEU A 8 21.01 13.85 0.23
CA LEU A 8 20.48 13.06 -0.90
C LEU A 8 19.08 12.46 -0.65
N SER A 9 18.58 12.39 0.59
CA SER A 9 17.21 11.89 0.84
C SER A 9 16.12 12.92 0.51
N ARG A 10 16.47 14.21 0.44
CA ARG A 10 15.53 15.31 0.19
C ARG A 10 15.22 15.54 -1.30
N ALA A 11 16.02 14.99 -2.21
CA ALA A 11 15.96 15.33 -3.63
C ALA A 11 15.01 14.44 -4.45
N PHE A 12 14.63 13.25 -3.98
CA PHE A 12 14.02 12.25 -4.88
C PHE A 12 12.48 12.24 -4.90
N PHE A 13 11.81 12.85 -3.91
CA PHE A 13 10.34 12.96 -3.91
C PHE A 13 9.80 14.25 -4.57
N LEU A 14 10.67 15.21 -4.93
CA LEU A 14 10.28 16.51 -5.49
C LEU A 14 10.45 16.63 -7.01
N ASP A 15 11.02 15.65 -7.71
CA ASP A 15 11.37 15.77 -9.14
C ASP A 15 10.25 15.36 -10.12
N GLN A 16 9.02 15.11 -9.63
CA GLN A 16 7.88 14.67 -10.44
C GLN A 16 6.82 15.75 -10.73
N VAL A 17 7.05 17.02 -10.37
CA VAL A 17 6.07 18.12 -10.62
C VAL A 17 6.50 19.07 -11.75
N ASN A 18 7.66 18.90 -12.40
CA ASN A 18 8.18 19.91 -13.33
C ASN A 18 8.75 19.34 -14.65
N GLU A 19 7.93 18.66 -15.44
CA GLU A 19 8.27 18.34 -16.85
C GLU A 19 7.06 18.60 -17.77
N MET A 20 6.82 19.88 -18.11
CA MET A 20 6.08 20.25 -19.32
C MET A 20 7.06 20.77 -20.38
N PRO A 21 6.90 20.42 -21.67
CA PRO A 21 7.87 20.75 -22.71
C PRO A 21 7.89 22.25 -23.02
N LYS A 22 9.07 22.84 -22.92
CA LYS A 22 9.36 24.22 -23.34
C LYS A 22 9.30 24.33 -24.87
N ILE A 23 8.19 24.84 -25.40
CA ILE A 23 8.11 25.29 -26.79
C ILE A 23 8.87 26.63 -26.89
N ARG A 24 9.95 26.64 -27.69
CA ARG A 24 10.66 27.86 -28.08
C ARG A 24 9.87 28.55 -29.21
N ILE A 25 9.37 29.76 -28.97
CA ILE A 25 8.96 30.68 -30.04
C ILE A 25 9.78 31.96 -29.90
N ALA A 26 10.44 32.30 -31.01
CA ALA A 26 11.31 33.46 -31.15
C ALA A 26 10.50 34.77 -31.12
N ALA A 27 11.13 35.81 -30.60
CA ALA A 27 10.62 37.17 -30.58
C ALA A 27 10.54 37.78 -31.99
N THR A 28 9.47 38.53 -32.27
CA THR A 28 9.48 39.63 -33.24
C THR A 28 8.59 40.74 -32.71
N PHE A 29 9.18 41.92 -32.54
CA PHE A 29 8.52 43.16 -32.16
C PHE A 29 7.67 43.70 -33.31
N ALA A 30 6.42 44.08 -33.04
CA ALA A 30 5.70 45.08 -33.80
C ALA A 30 4.75 45.85 -32.88
N LEU A 31 5.02 47.14 -32.72
CA LEU A 31 4.19 48.11 -32.02
C LEU A 31 2.98 48.46 -32.91
N ILE A 32 1.76 48.22 -32.43
CA ILE A 32 0.55 48.89 -32.94
C ILE A 32 -0.30 49.27 -31.73
N ILE A 33 -0.45 50.58 -31.52
CA ILE A 33 -1.38 51.17 -30.56
C ILE A 33 -2.73 51.26 -31.26
N LEU A 34 -3.73 50.53 -30.77
CA LEU A 34 -5.13 50.77 -31.10
C LEU A 34 -5.96 50.63 -29.82
N GLY A 35 -6.66 51.71 -29.44
CA GLY A 35 -7.52 51.74 -28.27
C GLY A 35 -8.68 50.78 -28.40
N ILE A 36 -8.83 49.89 -27.41
CA ILE A 36 -9.97 49.00 -27.26
C ILE A 36 -10.57 49.26 -25.88
N GLN A 37 -11.86 49.64 -25.88
CA GLN A 37 -12.69 49.74 -24.69
C GLN A 37 -12.79 48.36 -24.02
N ILE A 38 -12.43 48.30 -22.74
CA ILE A 38 -12.54 47.09 -21.92
C ILE A 38 -14.01 46.94 -21.52
N GLU A 39 -14.73 46.05 -22.18
CA GLU A 39 -15.96 45.47 -21.61
C GLU A 39 -15.56 44.47 -20.52
N GLN A 40 -16.09 44.69 -19.32
CA GLN A 40 -15.93 43.81 -18.17
C GLN A 40 -16.56 42.45 -18.48
N SER A 41 -15.74 41.50 -18.90
CA SER A 41 -16.11 40.09 -18.93
C SER A 41 -16.08 39.56 -17.50
N SER A 42 -17.26 39.17 -17.01
CA SER A 42 -17.47 38.50 -15.74
C SER A 42 -16.52 37.32 -15.59
N ILE A 43 -15.57 37.42 -14.67
CA ILE A 43 -14.75 36.29 -14.23
C ILE A 43 -15.71 35.30 -13.54
N LEU A 44 -15.90 34.14 -14.18
CA LEU A 44 -16.50 32.98 -13.55
C LEU A 44 -15.70 32.66 -12.28
N SER A 45 -16.35 32.80 -11.13
CA SER A 45 -15.86 32.34 -9.83
C SER A 45 -15.45 30.88 -9.94
N ALA A 46 -14.17 30.60 -9.68
CA ALA A 46 -13.78 29.29 -9.19
C ALA A 46 -14.68 28.97 -7.99
N GLN A 47 -15.31 27.80 -8.00
CA GLN A 47 -16.02 27.32 -6.82
C GLN A 47 -14.95 27.04 -5.77
N ASP A 48 -14.98 27.79 -4.68
CA ASP A 48 -14.25 27.46 -3.46
C ASP A 48 -14.68 26.05 -3.05
N GLU A 49 -13.74 25.09 -3.13
CA GLU A 49 -13.90 23.86 -2.37
C GLU A 49 -14.02 24.26 -0.89
N PRO A 50 -15.01 23.71 -0.15
CA PRO A 50 -15.14 24.01 1.27
C PRO A 50 -13.82 23.66 1.98
N PRO A 51 -13.32 24.50 2.90
CA PRO A 51 -12.11 24.20 3.63
C PRO A 51 -12.26 22.85 4.32
N ALA A 52 -11.26 21.98 4.14
CA ALA A 52 -11.23 20.66 4.75
C ALA A 52 -11.56 20.78 6.25
N THR A 53 -12.63 20.09 6.67
CA THR A 53 -13.02 20.01 8.08
C THR A 53 -11.87 19.44 8.89
N LEU A 54 -11.43 20.16 9.92
CA LEU A 54 -10.37 19.73 10.83
C LEU A 54 -10.78 18.39 11.48
N ALA A 55 -10.03 17.33 11.23
CA ALA A 55 -10.29 16.02 11.83
C ALA A 55 -9.83 16.00 13.29
N ASP A 56 -10.64 15.41 14.18
CA ASP A 56 -10.39 15.40 15.63
C ASP A 56 -9.31 14.40 16.08
N SER A 57 -8.90 13.44 15.22
CA SER A 57 -7.83 12.47 15.49
C SER A 57 -7.13 11.95 14.22
N PRO A 58 -5.85 11.50 14.31
CA PRO A 58 -5.13 10.85 13.21
C PRO A 58 -5.92 9.71 12.53
N PHE A 59 -6.57 8.86 13.33
CA PHE A 59 -7.38 7.77 12.81
C PHE A 59 -8.60 8.25 12.02
N GLN A 60 -9.25 9.34 12.43
CA GLN A 60 -10.39 9.90 11.70
C GLN A 60 -9.99 10.37 10.30
N VAL A 61 -8.82 11.01 10.15
CA VAL A 61 -8.27 11.41 8.83
C VAL A 61 -8.19 10.20 7.90
N MET A 62 -7.68 9.09 8.41
CA MET A 62 -7.51 7.85 7.66
C MET A 62 -8.86 7.16 7.38
N GLN A 63 -9.83 7.24 8.30
CA GLN A 63 -11.21 6.78 8.06
C GLN A 63 -11.92 7.57 6.96
N ASP A 64 -11.74 8.90 6.95
CA ASP A 64 -12.31 9.76 5.92
C ASP A 64 -11.65 9.49 4.58
N ALA A 65 -10.32 9.29 4.57
CA ALA A 65 -9.57 8.93 3.37
C ALA A 65 -10.01 7.60 2.78
N VAL A 66 -10.09 6.53 3.57
CA VAL A 66 -10.52 5.23 3.06
C VAL A 66 -11.98 5.23 2.60
N SER A 67 -12.83 6.14 3.11
CA SER A 67 -14.22 6.26 2.64
C SER A 67 -14.34 6.72 1.19
N ARG A 68 -13.28 7.36 0.65
CA ARG A 68 -13.19 7.79 -0.75
C ARG A 68 -12.60 6.74 -1.67
N VAL A 69 -12.07 5.64 -1.10
CA VAL A 69 -11.54 4.52 -1.88
C VAL A 69 -12.69 3.77 -2.54
N GLN A 70 -12.70 3.75 -3.87
CA GLN A 70 -13.61 2.96 -4.68
C GLN A 70 -12.80 1.94 -5.46
N ALA A 71 -13.16 0.67 -5.34
CA ALA A 71 -12.46 -0.41 -6.00
C ALA A 71 -13.44 -1.33 -6.73
N ARG A 72 -13.02 -1.81 -7.90
CA ARG A 72 -13.77 -2.77 -8.71
C ARG A 72 -12.84 -3.80 -9.34
N SER A 73 -13.29 -5.04 -9.44
CA SER A 73 -12.68 -6.09 -10.25
C SER A 73 -13.46 -6.30 -11.55
N LEU A 74 -12.80 -6.81 -12.58
CA LEU A 74 -13.42 -7.34 -13.79
C LEU A 74 -13.30 -8.87 -13.76
N GLU A 75 -14.23 -9.52 -13.05
CA GLU A 75 -14.30 -10.98 -12.94
C GLU A 75 -15.15 -11.52 -14.10
N SER A 76 -14.55 -12.35 -14.96
CA SER A 76 -15.23 -12.92 -16.14
C SER A 76 -15.93 -11.88 -17.02
N GLY A 77 -15.33 -10.69 -17.15
CA GLY A 77 -15.88 -9.58 -17.93
C GLY A 77 -16.99 -8.78 -17.24
N THR A 78 -17.39 -9.16 -16.03
CA THR A 78 -18.40 -8.43 -15.24
C THR A 78 -17.70 -7.57 -14.18
N ALA A 79 -18.06 -6.29 -14.14
CA ALA A 79 -17.55 -5.40 -13.10
C ALA A 79 -18.20 -5.72 -11.75
N LYS A 80 -17.39 -6.00 -10.74
CA LYS A 80 -17.83 -6.25 -9.36
C LYS A 80 -17.16 -5.27 -8.42
N ASN A 81 -17.92 -4.68 -7.50
CA ASN A 81 -17.37 -3.81 -6.48
C ASN A 81 -16.54 -4.62 -5.47
N LEU A 82 -15.40 -4.07 -5.07
CA LEU A 82 -14.54 -4.59 -4.01
C LEU A 82 -14.71 -3.70 -2.77
N PRO A 83 -15.63 -4.03 -1.84
CA PRO A 83 -15.87 -3.18 -0.68
C PRO A 83 -14.63 -3.09 0.20
N VAL A 84 -14.41 -1.93 0.81
CA VAL A 84 -13.45 -1.77 1.91
C VAL A 84 -14.05 -2.41 3.16
N ASN A 85 -13.36 -3.41 3.72
CA ASN A 85 -13.81 -4.08 4.93
C ASN A 85 -13.55 -3.22 6.17
N LYS A 86 -14.56 -3.08 7.02
CA LYS A 86 -14.49 -2.36 8.31
C LYS A 86 -14.78 -3.34 9.46
N PRO A 87 -14.08 -3.25 10.61
CA PRO A 87 -12.98 -2.32 10.94
C PRO A 87 -11.68 -2.62 10.15
N PRO A 88 -10.65 -1.75 10.18
CA PRO A 88 -9.32 -2.06 9.61
C PRO A 88 -8.78 -3.39 10.16
N ILE A 89 -8.01 -4.10 9.35
CA ILE A 89 -7.43 -5.41 9.72
C ILE A 89 -6.24 -5.26 10.68
N LEU A 90 -5.57 -4.11 10.65
CA LEU A 90 -4.48 -3.78 11.56
C LEU A 90 -4.40 -2.26 11.75
N ARG A 91 -4.05 -1.85 12.98
CA ARG A 91 -3.62 -0.49 13.31
C ARG A 91 -2.23 -0.57 13.93
N PHE A 92 -1.36 0.35 13.57
CA PHE A 92 0.04 0.32 13.95
C PHE A 92 0.61 1.74 14.10
N GLY A 93 1.79 1.84 14.69
CA GLY A 93 2.65 3.00 14.56
C GLY A 93 4.06 2.57 14.15
N ASP A 94 4.87 3.54 13.79
CA ASP A 94 6.27 3.31 13.45
C ASP A 94 7.13 4.44 14.01
N ALA A 95 7.72 4.20 15.18
CA ALA A 95 8.62 5.18 15.80
C ALA A 95 9.93 5.35 15.02
N THR A 96 10.39 4.31 14.32
CA THR A 96 11.59 4.33 13.49
C THR A 96 11.40 5.28 12.30
N ARG A 97 10.19 5.26 11.71
CA ARG A 97 9.79 6.11 10.57
C ARG A 97 9.07 7.39 10.95
N LYS A 98 8.82 7.60 12.24
CA LYS A 98 8.00 8.71 12.77
C LYS A 98 6.59 8.75 12.15
N THR A 99 6.03 7.58 11.86
CA THR A 99 4.61 7.42 11.54
C THR A 99 3.83 7.54 12.83
N ILE A 100 2.93 8.52 12.89
CA ILE A 100 2.09 8.80 14.07
C ILE A 100 1.08 7.67 14.27
N ASP A 101 0.41 7.31 13.19
CA ASP A 101 -0.67 6.34 13.17
C ASP A 101 -0.74 5.73 11.77
N GLY A 102 -0.99 4.44 11.70
CA GLY A 102 -1.06 3.68 10.47
C GLY A 102 -2.13 2.62 10.55
N VAL A 103 -2.75 2.31 9.43
CA VAL A 103 -3.86 1.35 9.34
C VAL A 103 -3.83 0.60 8.04
N VAL A 104 -4.23 -0.66 8.09
CA VAL A 104 -4.38 -1.52 6.92
C VAL A 104 -5.84 -1.90 6.77
N TRP A 105 -6.37 -1.77 5.56
CA TRP A 105 -7.68 -2.30 5.17
C TRP A 105 -7.55 -3.33 4.07
N SER A 106 -8.46 -4.30 4.10
CA SER A 106 -8.65 -5.23 3.00
C SER A 106 -9.81 -4.79 2.10
N LEU A 107 -9.68 -5.07 0.81
CA LEU A 107 -10.70 -4.82 -0.20
C LEU A 107 -11.18 -6.16 -0.78
N GLY A 108 -12.50 -6.26 -0.98
CA GLY A 108 -13.16 -7.46 -1.48
C GLY A 108 -13.71 -8.36 -0.36
N GLU A 109 -14.60 -9.28 -0.71
CA GLU A 109 -15.23 -10.21 0.21
C GLU A 109 -14.44 -11.52 0.34
N GLY A 110 -14.42 -12.11 1.55
CA GLY A 110 -13.74 -13.38 1.79
C GLY A 110 -12.21 -13.26 1.76
N ARG A 111 -11.56 -13.90 0.79
CA ARG A 111 -10.11 -13.77 0.54
C ARG A 111 -9.82 -12.36 -0.02
N PRO A 112 -9.01 -11.52 0.66
CA PRO A 112 -8.71 -10.17 0.17
C PRO A 112 -8.20 -10.17 -1.27
N LYS A 113 -8.75 -9.28 -2.10
CA LYS A 113 -8.37 -9.09 -3.51
C LYS A 113 -7.35 -7.97 -3.66
N ALA A 114 -7.42 -6.97 -2.78
CA ALA A 114 -6.42 -5.94 -2.63
C ALA A 114 -6.34 -5.50 -1.16
N MET A 115 -5.31 -4.74 -0.84
CA MET A 115 -5.16 -4.05 0.44
C MET A 115 -4.73 -2.61 0.21
N VAL A 116 -5.06 -1.76 1.17
CA VAL A 116 -4.52 -0.41 1.28
C VAL A 116 -3.99 -0.21 2.69
N ALA A 117 -2.71 0.16 2.80
CA ALA A 117 -2.17 0.76 4.01
C ALA A 117 -2.25 2.27 3.88
N MET A 118 -2.52 2.95 4.98
CA MET A 118 -2.37 4.39 5.09
C MET A 118 -1.60 4.75 6.34
N GLU A 119 -0.78 5.78 6.24
CA GLU A 119 0.09 6.25 7.31
C GLU A 119 0.10 7.77 7.40
N LEU A 120 0.02 8.31 8.61
CA LEU A 120 0.27 9.72 8.85
C LEU A 120 1.74 9.95 9.24
N VAL A 121 2.46 10.67 8.37
CA VAL A 121 3.91 10.89 8.47
C VAL A 121 4.21 12.38 8.63
N THR A 122 5.10 12.73 9.57
CA THR A 122 5.40 14.13 9.94
C THR A 122 6.83 14.59 9.68
N LYS A 123 7.81 13.69 9.62
CA LYS A 123 9.22 14.08 9.74
C LYS A 123 9.78 14.79 8.51
N ASP A 124 9.36 14.35 7.34
CA ASP A 124 10.03 14.71 6.08
C ASP A 124 9.18 15.66 5.22
N PHE A 125 7.94 15.91 5.66
CA PHE A 125 6.99 16.77 4.99
C PHE A 125 6.39 17.74 5.99
N GLU A 126 6.71 19.02 5.81
CA GLU A 126 5.87 20.12 6.28
C GLU A 126 5.14 20.64 5.04
N PRO A 127 3.81 20.45 4.93
CA PRO A 127 2.88 19.93 5.95
C PRO A 127 2.89 18.40 6.10
N THR A 128 2.30 17.90 7.22
CA THR A 128 2.02 16.47 7.45
C THR A 128 1.38 15.83 6.22
N VAL A 129 1.78 14.60 5.90
CA VAL A 129 1.25 13.85 4.76
C VAL A 129 0.54 12.58 5.22
N LEU A 130 -0.45 12.20 4.43
CA LEU A 130 -1.07 10.89 4.43
C LEU A 130 -0.45 10.08 3.29
N SER A 131 0.36 9.09 3.65
CA SER A 131 0.87 8.08 2.72
C SER A 131 -0.19 7.03 2.47
N TYR A 132 -0.25 6.52 1.25
CA TYR A 132 -1.05 5.36 0.87
C TYR A 132 -0.13 4.33 0.24
N GLU A 133 -0.40 3.07 0.53
CA GLU A 133 0.24 1.94 -0.13
C GLU A 133 -0.83 0.97 -0.62
N PHE A 134 -0.90 0.76 -1.92
CA PHE A 134 -1.82 -0.17 -2.56
C PHE A 134 -1.13 -1.47 -2.90
N LEU A 135 -1.82 -2.58 -2.63
CA LEU A 135 -1.31 -3.92 -2.85
C LEU A 135 -2.36 -4.80 -3.55
N CYS A 136 -1.98 -5.40 -4.68
CA CYS A 136 -2.83 -6.28 -5.47
C CYS A 136 -2.57 -7.74 -5.11
N LEU A 137 -3.62 -8.48 -4.77
CA LEU A 137 -3.56 -9.87 -4.28
C LEU A 137 -4.31 -10.86 -5.18
N THR A 138 -4.77 -10.39 -6.34
CA THR A 138 -5.53 -11.15 -7.32
C THR A 138 -4.98 -10.94 -8.72
N ASP A 139 -5.12 -11.95 -9.58
CA ASP A 139 -4.80 -11.82 -11.00
C ASP A 139 -6.00 -11.25 -11.81
N ASP A 140 -7.15 -11.05 -11.16
CA ASP A 140 -8.27 -10.30 -11.76
C ASP A 140 -7.83 -8.87 -12.06
N LYS A 141 -8.31 -8.30 -13.17
CA LYS A 141 -8.09 -6.87 -13.44
C LYS A 141 -8.85 -6.05 -12.41
N ILE A 142 -8.15 -5.27 -11.60
CA ILE A 142 -8.77 -4.34 -10.66
C ILE A 142 -8.49 -2.89 -11.04
N VAL A 143 -9.42 -2.01 -10.69
CA VAL A 143 -9.26 -0.56 -10.79
C VAL A 143 -9.62 0.01 -9.42
N VAL A 144 -8.74 0.82 -8.87
CA VAL A 144 -8.95 1.51 -7.59
C VAL A 144 -8.77 3.00 -7.79
N THR A 145 -9.70 3.79 -7.26
CA THR A 145 -9.59 5.24 -7.16
C THR A 145 -9.66 5.63 -5.69
N ALA A 146 -8.89 6.64 -5.25
CA ALA A 146 -8.95 7.13 -3.87
C ALA A 146 -9.09 8.66 -3.76
N GLY A 147 -8.96 9.36 -4.88
CA GLY A 147 -9.08 10.82 -4.97
C GLY A 147 -9.02 11.31 -6.42
N PRO A 148 -9.21 12.62 -6.66
CA PRO A 148 -9.09 13.21 -7.98
C PRO A 148 -7.72 12.91 -8.60
N GLY A 149 -7.71 12.38 -9.83
CA GLY A 149 -6.48 12.04 -10.55
C GLY A 149 -5.79 10.74 -10.10
N TRP A 150 -6.27 10.08 -9.05
CA TRP A 150 -5.71 8.81 -8.59
C TRP A 150 -6.49 7.62 -9.14
N THR A 151 -5.86 6.91 -10.06
CA THR A 151 -6.37 5.65 -10.59
C THR A 151 -5.24 4.63 -10.64
N TRP A 152 -5.31 3.64 -9.76
CA TRP A 152 -4.40 2.50 -9.73
C TRP A 152 -5.02 1.33 -10.49
N THR A 153 -4.30 0.80 -11.48
CA THR A 153 -4.75 -0.30 -12.34
C THR A 153 -3.63 -1.34 -12.47
N PRO A 154 -3.39 -2.16 -11.43
CA PRO A 154 -2.29 -3.12 -11.42
C PRO A 154 -2.44 -4.14 -12.55
N ARG A 155 -1.32 -4.47 -13.20
CA ARG A 155 -1.29 -5.47 -14.29
C ARG A 155 -1.21 -6.91 -13.80
N SER A 156 -0.88 -7.13 -12.52
CA SER A 156 -0.68 -8.47 -11.95
C SER A 156 -0.87 -8.49 -10.43
N SER A 157 -1.05 -9.70 -9.88
CA SER A 157 -0.97 -9.95 -8.44
C SER A 157 0.47 -9.88 -7.94
N ALA A 158 0.69 -9.24 -6.79
CA ALA A 158 1.96 -9.34 -6.06
C ALA A 158 2.09 -10.70 -5.38
N LEU A 159 0.95 -11.33 -5.07
CA LEU A 159 0.91 -12.61 -4.37
C LEU A 159 1.07 -13.78 -5.35
N LYS A 160 2.14 -14.54 -5.17
CA LYS A 160 2.42 -15.79 -5.88
C LYS A 160 2.61 -16.94 -4.88
N PHE A 161 1.79 -17.97 -5.01
CA PHE A 161 1.86 -19.13 -4.13
C PHE A 161 2.92 -20.14 -4.57
N LYS A 162 3.60 -20.71 -3.58
CA LYS A 162 4.51 -21.85 -3.68
C LYS A 162 4.00 -22.95 -2.77
N THR A 163 4.18 -24.20 -3.17
CA THR A 163 3.90 -25.34 -2.28
C THR A 163 4.89 -25.33 -1.11
N LEU A 164 4.41 -25.60 0.10
CA LEU A 164 5.27 -25.67 1.29
C LEU A 164 6.04 -27.01 1.28
N PRO A 165 7.38 -27.01 1.22
CA PRO A 165 8.17 -28.24 1.20
C PRO A 165 7.99 -29.04 2.48
N ALA A 166 7.92 -30.37 2.39
CA ALA A 166 7.82 -31.27 3.56
C ALA A 166 6.72 -30.90 4.57
N SER A 167 5.58 -30.35 4.09
CA SER A 167 4.50 -29.88 4.96
C SER A 167 3.76 -31.04 5.65
N ILE A 168 3.32 -30.80 6.88
CA ILE A 168 2.33 -31.66 7.55
C ILE A 168 1.06 -31.79 6.70
N PRO A 169 0.43 -32.98 6.57
CA PRO A 169 -0.80 -33.13 5.81
C PRO A 169 -1.91 -32.20 6.32
N VAL A 170 -2.71 -31.65 5.40
CA VAL A 170 -3.88 -30.83 5.78
C VAL A 170 -4.86 -31.69 6.55
N SER A 171 -5.13 -31.34 7.81
CA SER A 171 -6.07 -32.11 8.63
C SER A 171 -7.52 -31.91 8.16
N PRO A 172 -8.39 -32.94 8.22
CA PRO A 172 -9.83 -32.77 7.96
C PRO A 172 -10.53 -31.96 9.07
N SER A 173 -9.92 -31.82 10.26
CA SER A 173 -10.47 -31.01 11.35
C SER A 173 -10.11 -29.53 11.21
N LYS A 174 -11.11 -28.66 11.12
CA LYS A 174 -10.95 -27.19 11.05
C LYS A 174 -10.11 -26.64 12.21
N LEU A 175 -10.33 -27.15 13.43
CA LEU A 175 -9.57 -26.73 14.60
C LEU A 175 -8.09 -27.11 14.50
N VAL A 176 -7.81 -28.32 13.97
CA VAL A 176 -6.43 -28.76 13.75
C VAL A 176 -5.77 -27.93 12.65
N ARG A 177 -6.45 -27.67 11.53
CA ARG A 177 -5.94 -26.77 10.46
C ARG A 177 -5.56 -25.39 10.99
N GLN A 178 -6.37 -24.82 11.88
CA GLN A 178 -6.07 -23.53 12.52
C GLN A 178 -4.82 -23.56 13.42
N ARG A 179 -4.45 -24.72 13.98
CA ARG A 179 -3.19 -24.88 14.72
C ARG A 179 -2.03 -25.09 13.75
N GLN A 180 -2.22 -25.94 12.75
CA GLN A 180 -1.25 -26.22 11.69
C GLN A 180 -0.80 -24.94 11.00
N ILE A 181 -1.72 -24.06 10.59
CA ILE A 181 -1.37 -22.82 9.91
C ILE A 181 -0.49 -21.88 10.77
N LYS A 182 -0.69 -21.86 12.09
CA LYS A 182 0.18 -21.09 13.02
C LYS A 182 1.56 -21.73 13.15
N GLN A 183 1.61 -23.06 13.26
CA GLN A 183 2.87 -23.81 13.32
C GLN A 183 3.70 -23.64 12.05
N LEU A 184 3.05 -23.61 10.89
CA LEU A 184 3.70 -23.36 9.61
C LEU A 184 4.24 -21.93 9.52
N ALA A 185 3.47 -20.92 9.95
CA ALA A 185 3.93 -19.53 9.95
C ALA A 185 5.22 -19.33 10.78
N GLN A 186 5.37 -20.07 11.87
CA GLN A 186 6.55 -20.00 12.74
C GLN A 186 7.85 -20.54 12.13
N GLN A 187 7.78 -21.26 11.00
CA GLN A 187 8.97 -21.74 10.28
C GLN A 187 9.60 -20.65 9.41
N PHE A 188 8.87 -19.56 9.19
CA PHE A 188 9.33 -18.45 8.39
C PHE A 188 9.96 -17.35 9.27
N SER A 189 10.95 -16.68 8.71
CA SER A 189 11.51 -15.44 9.23
C SER A 189 11.56 -14.41 8.11
N ALA A 190 11.59 -13.13 8.48
CA ALA A 190 11.74 -12.04 7.52
C ALA A 190 12.66 -10.96 8.07
N SER A 191 13.31 -10.26 7.16
CA SER A 191 14.11 -9.06 7.42
C SER A 191 13.87 -8.05 6.30
N GLU A 192 14.26 -6.81 6.53
CA GLU A 192 14.36 -5.80 5.48
C GLU A 192 15.71 -5.09 5.53
N PHE A 193 16.20 -4.68 4.37
CA PHE A 193 17.38 -3.83 4.26
C PHE A 193 16.94 -2.40 3.93
N HIS A 194 17.33 -1.45 4.77
CA HIS A 194 16.98 -0.05 4.62
C HIS A 194 18.12 0.87 5.07
N GLU A 195 18.46 1.87 4.25
CA GLU A 195 19.49 2.89 4.56
C GLU A 195 20.85 2.31 5.02
N GLY A 196 21.22 1.13 4.51
CA GLY A 196 22.49 0.50 4.86
C GLY A 196 22.41 -0.47 6.05
N GLU A 197 21.25 -0.62 6.67
CA GLU A 197 21.03 -1.46 7.85
C GLU A 197 20.04 -2.60 7.57
N ASP A 198 20.29 -3.75 8.21
CA ASP A 198 19.39 -4.90 8.22
C ASP A 198 18.50 -4.87 9.47
N TYR A 199 17.18 -4.88 9.26
CA TYR A 199 16.19 -4.95 10.33
C TYR A 199 15.53 -6.33 10.34
N VAL A 200 15.62 -7.03 11.46
CA VAL A 200 14.89 -8.29 11.68
C VAL A 200 13.43 -7.99 12.00
N LEU A 201 12.51 -8.60 11.25
CA LEU A 201 11.09 -8.37 11.42
C LEU A 201 10.47 -9.39 12.37
N ARG A 202 9.62 -8.91 13.28
CA ARG A 202 8.92 -9.74 14.26
C ARG A 202 7.63 -10.30 13.66
N LEU A 203 7.49 -11.62 13.66
CA LEU A 203 6.22 -12.28 13.31
C LEU A 203 5.12 -11.94 14.34
N LEU A 204 4.00 -11.41 13.86
CA LEU A 204 2.75 -11.39 14.62
C LEU A 204 2.16 -12.81 14.64
N THR A 205 2.29 -13.49 15.77
CA THR A 205 1.95 -14.92 15.91
C THR A 205 0.47 -15.26 15.74
N ASN A 206 -0.40 -14.25 15.84
CA ASN A 206 -1.79 -14.36 15.44
C ASN A 206 -1.97 -13.77 14.04
N PRO A 207 -2.72 -14.45 13.15
CA PRO A 207 -2.97 -13.91 11.84
C PRO A 207 -3.84 -12.66 11.94
N ILE A 208 -3.51 -11.66 11.13
CA ILE A 208 -4.28 -10.41 11.00
C ILE A 208 -5.58 -10.61 10.21
N VAL A 209 -5.63 -11.64 9.37
CA VAL A 209 -6.83 -12.04 8.63
C VAL A 209 -6.93 -13.55 8.60
N ARG A 210 -8.15 -14.09 8.74
CA ARG A 210 -8.51 -15.47 8.43
C ARG A 210 -9.63 -15.44 7.41
N TYR A 211 -9.58 -16.31 6.41
CA TYR A 211 -10.60 -16.39 5.38
C TYR A 211 -10.83 -17.84 4.94
N VAL A 212 -12.01 -18.07 4.37
CA VAL A 212 -12.37 -19.32 3.73
C VAL A 212 -12.14 -19.16 2.23
N ILE A 213 -11.50 -20.15 1.61
CA ILE A 213 -11.24 -20.17 0.17
C ILE A 213 -12.37 -20.91 -0.53
N ASP A 214 -12.66 -22.12 -0.03
CA ASP A 214 -13.77 -22.96 -0.48
C ASP A 214 -14.30 -23.72 0.75
N ASP A 215 -15.51 -23.35 1.21
CA ASP A 215 -16.11 -23.93 2.41
C ASP A 215 -16.50 -25.40 2.20
N ALA A 216 -16.93 -25.76 0.99
CA ALA A 216 -17.31 -27.14 0.66
C ALA A 216 -16.11 -28.09 0.71
N LYS A 217 -14.93 -27.59 0.35
CA LYS A 217 -13.65 -28.32 0.45
C LYS A 217 -12.97 -28.16 1.82
N GLY A 218 -13.48 -27.25 2.64
CA GLY A 218 -12.88 -26.89 3.93
C GLY A 218 -11.54 -26.15 3.80
N ASP A 219 -11.26 -25.62 2.62
CA ASP A 219 -10.04 -24.87 2.29
C ASP A 219 -10.07 -23.49 2.96
N MET A 220 -8.98 -23.15 3.62
CA MET A 220 -8.88 -21.92 4.39
C MET A 220 -7.51 -21.27 4.23
N GLY A 221 -7.47 -19.98 4.47
CA GLY A 221 -6.25 -19.20 4.48
C GLY A 221 -6.14 -18.30 5.70
N ALA A 222 -4.92 -17.85 5.95
CA ALA A 222 -4.64 -16.81 6.90
C ALA A 222 -3.48 -15.95 6.43
N ILE A 223 -3.49 -14.70 6.89
CA ILE A 223 -2.46 -13.70 6.61
C ILE A 223 -1.78 -13.37 7.93
N PHE A 224 -0.47 -13.46 7.96
CA PHE A 224 0.39 -13.07 9.07
C PHE A 224 1.22 -11.86 8.64
N ALA A 225 1.60 -11.02 9.59
CA ALA A 225 2.49 -9.89 9.35
C ALA A 225 3.83 -10.12 10.03
N PHE A 226 4.91 -9.80 9.33
CA PHE A 226 6.22 -9.57 9.89
C PHE A 226 6.42 -8.06 9.99
N SER A 227 6.73 -7.59 11.19
CA SER A 227 6.68 -6.16 11.51
C SER A 227 7.98 -5.62 12.06
N ASN A 228 8.32 -4.40 11.67
CA ASN A 228 9.26 -3.55 12.39
C ASN A 228 8.49 -2.83 13.52
N GLY A 229 8.72 -3.25 14.77
CA GLY A 229 7.86 -2.84 15.89
C GLY A 229 6.41 -3.32 15.71
N THR A 230 5.53 -2.40 15.31
CA THR A 230 4.13 -2.68 14.95
C THR A 230 3.81 -2.47 13.47
N ASN A 231 4.69 -1.84 12.70
CA ASN A 231 4.50 -1.58 11.27
C ASN A 231 4.67 -2.87 10.45
N PRO A 232 3.64 -3.36 9.73
CA PRO A 232 3.76 -4.54 8.88
C PRO A 232 4.60 -4.28 7.61
N GLU A 233 5.78 -4.87 7.51
CA GLU A 233 6.64 -4.68 6.33
C GLU A 233 6.49 -5.81 5.30
N VAL A 234 6.16 -7.02 5.77
CA VAL A 234 5.97 -8.21 4.93
C VAL A 234 4.74 -8.98 5.39
N LEU A 235 3.88 -9.35 4.44
CA LEU A 235 2.76 -10.25 4.72
C LEU A 235 3.05 -11.66 4.21
N LEU A 236 2.77 -12.64 5.07
CA LEU A 236 2.81 -14.07 4.76
C LEU A 236 1.39 -14.60 4.63
N PHE A 237 1.08 -15.14 3.46
CA PHE A 237 -0.13 -15.89 3.19
C PHE A 237 0.17 -17.37 3.34
N ILE A 238 -0.68 -18.09 4.08
CA ILE A 238 -0.68 -19.55 4.09
C ILE A 238 -2.09 -20.01 3.78
N GLU A 239 -2.21 -20.95 2.85
CA GLU A 239 -3.49 -21.53 2.43
C GLU A 239 -3.42 -23.05 2.42
N SER A 240 -4.52 -23.69 2.79
CA SER A 240 -4.75 -25.11 2.52
C SER A 240 -5.56 -25.26 1.24
N THR A 241 -5.12 -26.09 0.31
CA THR A 241 -5.88 -26.47 -0.90
C THR A 241 -5.94 -27.98 -1.04
N GLU A 242 -7.13 -28.57 -0.92
CA GLU A 242 -7.52 -29.98 -1.19
C GLU A 242 -6.68 -31.13 -0.57
N SER A 243 -5.49 -30.87 -0.04
CA SER A 243 -4.58 -31.81 0.67
C SER A 243 -3.22 -31.20 1.04
N ARG A 244 -2.83 -30.07 0.44
CA ARG A 244 -1.51 -29.45 0.62
C ARG A 244 -1.59 -28.06 1.24
N TRP A 245 -0.49 -27.67 1.88
CA TRP A 245 -0.25 -26.29 2.27
C TRP A 245 0.53 -25.56 1.18
N GLN A 246 0.15 -24.32 0.93
CA GLN A 246 0.88 -23.38 0.10
C GLN A 246 1.12 -22.09 0.86
N TYR A 247 2.18 -21.37 0.49
CA TYR A 247 2.53 -20.09 1.08
C TYR A 247 2.88 -19.07 0.00
N GLY A 248 2.73 -17.80 0.33
CA GLY A 248 3.13 -16.69 -0.54
C GLY A 248 3.50 -15.47 0.30
N PHE A 249 4.37 -14.64 -0.25
CA PHE A 249 4.82 -13.42 0.39
C PHE A 249 4.47 -12.22 -0.48
N VAL A 250 4.22 -11.10 0.17
CA VAL A 250 4.07 -9.79 -0.45
C VAL A 250 4.67 -8.72 0.46
N ARG A 251 5.17 -7.64 -0.16
CA ARG A 251 5.68 -6.48 0.57
C ARG A 251 4.55 -5.57 1.03
N MET A 252 4.82 -4.84 2.11
CA MET A 252 4.09 -3.68 2.62
C MET A 252 5.09 -2.61 3.06
N CYS A 253 6.18 -2.47 2.31
CA CYS A 253 7.26 -1.54 2.64
C CYS A 253 7.99 -1.03 1.41
N GLY A 254 8.61 0.15 1.54
CA GLY A 254 9.53 0.71 0.56
C GLY A 254 10.95 0.14 0.59
N ALA A 255 11.36 -0.47 1.71
CA ALA A 255 12.69 -1.08 1.91
C ALA A 255 12.87 -2.38 1.11
N SER A 256 14.03 -3.03 1.11
CA SER A 256 14.23 -4.32 0.40
C SER A 256 13.93 -5.51 1.32
N PRO A 257 12.72 -6.11 1.29
CA PRO A 257 12.39 -7.21 2.18
C PRO A 257 12.95 -8.55 1.69
N THR A 258 13.27 -9.43 2.63
CA THR A 258 13.67 -10.82 2.40
C THR A 258 12.93 -11.73 3.36
N ALA A 259 12.40 -12.85 2.85
CA ALA A 259 11.78 -13.89 3.66
C ALA A 259 12.53 -15.23 3.50
N ARG A 260 12.65 -15.94 4.62
CA ARG A 260 13.34 -17.22 4.72
C ARG A 260 12.44 -18.30 5.29
N LEU A 261 12.61 -19.54 4.82
CA LEU A 261 12.02 -20.75 5.39
C LEU A 261 13.17 -21.64 5.88
N ASP A 262 13.20 -21.96 7.17
CA ASP A 262 14.27 -22.77 7.78
C ASP A 262 15.69 -22.25 7.46
N GLY A 263 15.83 -20.92 7.36
CA GLY A 263 17.10 -20.24 7.07
C GLY A 263 17.37 -19.96 5.58
N GLU A 264 16.71 -20.67 4.66
CA GLU A 264 16.89 -20.51 3.21
C GLU A 264 16.03 -19.38 2.65
N VAL A 265 16.59 -18.55 1.76
CA VAL A 265 15.83 -17.46 1.11
C VAL A 265 14.79 -18.05 0.17
N VAL A 266 13.52 -17.74 0.42
CA VAL A 266 12.39 -18.23 -0.41
C VAL A 266 11.67 -17.11 -1.15
N TRP A 267 11.89 -15.85 -0.76
CA TRP A 267 11.33 -14.67 -1.41
C TRP A 267 12.14 -13.43 -1.03
N SER A 268 12.26 -12.49 -1.96
CA SER A 268 12.87 -11.17 -1.75
C SER A 268 12.36 -10.20 -2.80
N GLU A 269 12.31 -8.92 -2.48
CA GLU A 269 12.04 -7.84 -3.43
C GLU A 269 13.10 -6.73 -3.29
N PRO A 270 13.49 -6.08 -4.40
CA PRO A 270 14.29 -4.86 -4.33
C PRO A 270 13.50 -3.69 -3.70
N SER A 271 14.20 -2.64 -3.29
CA SER A 271 13.58 -1.44 -2.72
C SER A 271 12.69 -0.74 -3.74
N MET A 272 11.75 0.08 -3.27
CA MET A 272 10.92 0.90 -4.17
C MET A 272 11.74 1.94 -4.93
N THR A 273 12.88 2.37 -4.39
CA THR A 273 13.84 3.25 -5.09
C THR A 273 14.45 2.56 -6.31
N GLU A 274 14.85 1.28 -6.18
CA GLU A 274 15.41 0.50 -7.29
C GLU A 274 14.33 0.11 -8.31
N LEU A 275 13.14 -0.20 -7.81
CA LEU A 275 12.01 -0.56 -8.64
C LEU A 275 11.48 0.64 -9.43
N GLY A 276 11.44 1.83 -8.85
CA GLY A 276 10.72 2.99 -9.36
C GLY A 276 9.21 2.96 -9.07
N SER A 277 8.53 4.08 -9.29
CA SER A 277 7.09 4.21 -9.11
C SER A 277 6.30 3.75 -10.35
N GLY A 278 5.02 3.41 -10.16
CA GLY A 278 4.14 3.06 -11.27
C GLY A 278 2.74 2.65 -10.84
N TRP A 279 1.73 3.38 -11.35
CA TRP A 279 0.31 3.15 -11.07
C TRP A 279 -0.27 1.85 -11.68
N ASP A 280 0.56 1.08 -12.37
CA ASP A 280 0.21 -0.20 -12.98
C ASP A 280 0.93 -1.40 -12.33
N ARG A 281 1.70 -1.15 -11.26
CA ARG A 281 2.41 -2.16 -10.50
C ARG A 281 1.51 -2.84 -9.48
N ALA A 282 1.86 -4.06 -9.13
CA ALA A 282 1.12 -4.85 -8.14
C ALA A 282 1.23 -4.26 -6.72
N TYR A 283 2.28 -3.48 -6.44
CA TYR A 283 2.41 -2.67 -5.25
C TYR A 283 2.87 -1.27 -5.65
N THR A 284 2.24 -0.24 -5.11
CA THR A 284 2.62 1.17 -5.32
C THR A 284 2.24 1.98 -4.09
N GLY A 285 2.92 3.10 -3.88
CA GLY A 285 2.50 4.07 -2.87
C GLY A 285 2.65 5.49 -3.39
N ASP A 286 1.95 6.41 -2.75
CA ASP A 286 2.03 7.84 -3.01
C ASP A 286 1.51 8.62 -1.78
N VAL A 287 1.85 9.90 -1.68
CA VAL A 287 1.63 10.72 -0.50
C VAL A 287 0.78 11.94 -0.82
N HIS A 288 -0.04 12.36 0.14
CA HIS A 288 -0.88 13.54 0.00
C HIS A 288 -0.77 14.45 1.21
N PRO A 289 -0.55 15.76 1.01
CA PRO A 289 -0.65 16.74 2.09
C PRO A 289 -2.00 16.65 2.79
N VAL A 290 -1.98 16.71 4.12
CA VAL A 290 -3.17 16.76 4.95
C VAL A 290 -3.02 17.82 6.03
N ASN A 291 -4.10 18.56 6.29
CA ASN A 291 -4.15 19.50 7.40
C ASN A 291 -4.54 18.74 8.67
N VAL A 292 -3.54 18.36 9.46
CA VAL A 292 -3.74 17.76 10.78
C VAL A 292 -3.20 18.72 11.83
N THR A 293 -4.06 19.18 12.74
CA THR A 293 -3.59 19.95 13.89
C THR A 293 -2.92 18.97 14.85
N ALA A 294 -1.60 19.03 14.96
CA ALA A 294 -0.89 18.33 16.03
C ALA A 294 -1.42 18.87 17.38
N LYS A 295 -2.02 17.99 18.19
CA LYS A 295 -2.34 18.29 19.59
C LYS A 295 -1.17 17.94 20.48
#